data_AF-A0A386HNT7-F1
#
_entry.id   AF-A0A386HNT7-F1
#
_cell.length_a   1.000
_cell.length_b   1.000
_cell.length_c   1.000
_cell.angle_alpha   90.00
_cell.angle_beta   90.00
_cell.angle_gamma   90.00
#
_symmetry.space_group_name_H-M   'P 1'
#
loop_
_entity.id
_entity.type
_entity.pdbx_description
1 polymer ?
#
loop_
_entity_poly.entity_id
_entity_poly.type
_entity_poly.pdbx_seq_one_letter_code
_entity_poly.pdbx_strand_id
1 'polypeptide(L)'
;MDSTIVPQTIADNATDKILRDKIMNEIQSGFDKRTKSIDSTVFKLDQKVNALNISINDSKDAKEKVAKLFLRLQALEDRQKAIEQNEVNAYQANYQSAVVNLLSMDREIKPLLLFNSTRSFFNQLNEAGNPMNYPGYKEWFTKFGQFVKKNEKTNETLTMTNNLLTFSGSNAQYIPVVGPISSVLFAGMTTYLNSLGKREKALREQSEKMIALTMKVSQFDYDKGNVEHEWELITAELKDLETLYTHNLNYNLKLLDVDSSNFADSFSSQSDAEIRYQYLTTLRKKASDYITAKILSNPKGWKEDVYYNMMEVQSLKTRFGQLTFRIDQNILKYGDVFAKYKSDPQIGSQITDLVSKLLDLEDTFDKAFDPMDYINSATRMYKVI
;
A
#
# COMPACT_ATOMS: atom_id res chain seq x y z
N MET A 1 11.53 23.19 7.28
CA MET A 1 10.35 22.83 6.46
C MET A 1 10.10 21.35 6.67
N ASP A 2 9.06 20.87 7.34
CA ASP A 2 8.11 21.48 8.28
C ASP A 2 7.57 20.27 9.09
N SER A 3 7.82 20.21 10.40
CA SER A 3 7.45 19.07 11.26
C SER A 3 5.95 19.01 11.60
N THR A 4 5.18 19.93 11.02
CA THR A 4 3.73 20.14 11.19
C THR A 4 2.87 19.35 10.23
N ILE A 5 3.45 18.82 9.13
CA ILE A 5 2.69 18.10 8.10
C ILE A 5 2.25 16.73 8.62
N VAL A 6 3.14 15.98 9.29
CA VAL A 6 2.89 14.59 9.73
C VAL A 6 1.73 14.45 10.74
N PRO A 7 1.61 15.30 11.80
CA PRO A 7 0.49 15.21 12.74
C PRO A 7 -0.87 15.48 12.10
N GLN A 8 -0.90 16.37 11.09
CA GLN A 8 -2.13 16.75 10.41
C GLN A 8 -2.62 15.63 9.48
N THR A 9 -1.71 14.96 8.76
CA THR A 9 -2.07 13.80 7.91
C THR A 9 -2.60 12.61 8.71
N ILE A 10 -2.06 12.36 9.92
CA ILE A 10 -2.53 11.26 10.78
C ILE A 10 -3.94 11.56 11.34
N ALA A 11 -4.19 12.79 11.79
CA ALA A 11 -5.50 13.21 12.28
C ALA A 11 -6.56 13.17 11.17
N ASP A 12 -6.18 13.54 9.94
CA ASP A 12 -7.04 13.48 8.77
C ASP A 12 -7.37 12.02 8.42
N ASN A 13 -6.40 11.10 8.40
CA ASN A 13 -6.64 9.68 8.11
C ASN A 13 -7.60 9.02 9.11
N ALA A 14 -7.48 9.32 10.40
CA ALA A 14 -8.39 8.80 11.43
C ALA A 14 -9.82 9.33 11.23
N THR A 15 -9.97 10.60 10.89
CA THR A 15 -11.25 11.24 10.58
C THR A 15 -11.89 10.61 9.33
N ASP A 16 -11.07 10.28 8.33
CA ASP A 16 -11.51 9.74 7.05
C ASP A 16 -12.00 8.29 7.18
N LYS A 17 -11.32 7.50 8.01
CA LYS A 17 -11.77 6.16 8.39
C LYS A 17 -13.13 6.21 9.09
N ILE A 18 -13.29 7.09 10.08
CA ILE A 18 -14.58 7.27 10.79
C ILE A 18 -15.69 7.66 9.81
N LEU A 19 -15.38 8.57 8.88
CA LEU A 19 -16.32 9.04 7.87
C LEU A 19 -16.78 7.91 6.95
N ARG A 20 -15.82 7.16 6.39
CA ARG A 20 -16.08 5.98 5.56
C ARG A 20 -16.95 4.98 6.30
N ASP A 21 -16.57 4.62 7.53
CA ASP A 21 -17.27 3.61 8.33
C ASP A 21 -18.70 4.03 8.68
N LYS A 22 -18.93 5.33 8.95
CA LYS A 22 -20.27 5.88 9.13
C LYS A 22 -21.14 5.66 7.89
N ILE A 23 -20.62 5.96 6.70
CA ILE A 23 -21.35 5.79 5.44
C ILE A 23 -21.60 4.31 5.13
N MET A 24 -20.62 3.44 5.40
CA MET A 24 -20.76 1.98 5.27
C MET A 24 -21.86 1.45 6.18
N ASN A 25 -21.91 1.89 7.43
CA ASN A 25 -22.96 1.51 8.39
C ASN A 25 -24.34 1.98 7.93
N GLU A 26 -24.46 3.18 7.33
CA GLU A 26 -25.70 3.65 6.74
C GLU A 26 -26.15 2.82 5.53
N ILE A 27 -25.22 2.44 4.64
CA ILE A 27 -25.50 1.53 3.51
C ILE A 27 -26.00 0.19 4.04
N GLN A 28 -25.31 -0.37 5.04
CA GLN A 28 -25.66 -1.64 5.67
C GLN A 28 -27.06 -1.58 6.28
N SER A 29 -27.31 -0.61 7.15
CA SER A 29 -28.60 -0.43 7.83
C SER A 29 -29.75 -0.21 6.84
N GLY A 30 -29.52 0.60 5.80
CA GLY A 30 -30.50 0.86 4.75
C GLY A 30 -30.83 -0.38 3.91
N PHE A 31 -29.84 -1.22 3.61
CA PHE A 31 -30.09 -2.52 2.96
C PHE A 31 -30.85 -3.47 3.89
N ASP A 32 -30.40 -3.66 5.12
CA ASP A 32 -30.99 -4.63 6.05
C ASP A 32 -32.47 -4.31 6.33
N LYS A 33 -32.82 -3.02 6.41
CA LYS A 33 -34.20 -2.56 6.52
C LYS A 33 -35.03 -2.93 5.28
N ARG A 34 -34.49 -2.74 4.08
CA ARG A 34 -35.18 -3.08 2.81
C ARG A 34 -35.36 -4.59 2.67
N THR A 35 -34.32 -5.37 2.94
CA THR A 35 -34.38 -6.84 2.88
C THR A 35 -35.40 -7.41 3.86
N LYS A 36 -35.41 -6.97 5.13
CA LYS A 36 -36.43 -7.40 6.11
C LYS A 36 -37.87 -7.11 5.63
N SER A 37 -38.08 -5.96 4.99
CA SER A 37 -39.39 -5.62 4.42
C SER A 37 -39.79 -6.54 3.27
N ILE A 38 -38.82 -6.91 2.42
CA ILE A 38 -39.06 -7.83 1.30
C ILE A 38 -39.29 -9.25 1.82
N ASP A 39 -38.49 -9.74 2.77
CA ASP A 39 -38.67 -11.06 3.37
C ASP A 39 -40.05 -11.20 4.01
N SER A 40 -40.52 -10.17 4.71
CA SER A 40 -41.90 -10.14 5.23
C SER A 40 -42.95 -10.20 4.13
N THR A 41 -42.69 -9.59 2.98
CA THR A 41 -43.60 -9.59 1.83
C THR A 41 -43.65 -10.97 1.17
N VAL A 42 -42.48 -11.57 0.92
CA VAL A 42 -42.32 -12.93 0.39
C VAL A 42 -43.02 -13.93 1.31
N PHE A 43 -42.83 -13.83 2.62
CA PHE A 43 -43.48 -14.70 3.60
C PHE A 43 -45.02 -14.61 3.53
N LYS A 44 -45.58 -13.40 3.42
CA LYS A 44 -47.04 -13.21 3.26
C LYS A 44 -47.56 -13.79 1.94
N LEU A 45 -46.80 -13.65 0.86
CA LEU A 45 -47.14 -14.21 -0.44
C LEU A 45 -47.10 -15.74 -0.42
N ASP A 46 -46.13 -16.34 0.27
CA ASP A 46 -46.04 -17.79 0.47
C ASP A 46 -47.24 -18.32 1.27
N GLN A 47 -47.64 -17.63 2.34
CA GLN A 47 -48.86 -17.97 3.08
C GLN A 47 -50.12 -17.89 2.19
N LYS A 48 -50.22 -16.85 1.35
CA LYS A 48 -51.33 -16.69 0.41
C LYS A 48 -51.36 -17.82 -0.63
N VAL A 49 -50.21 -18.19 -1.20
CA VAL A 49 -50.09 -19.31 -2.14
C VAL A 49 -50.51 -20.63 -1.48
N ASN A 50 -50.09 -20.88 -0.23
CA ASN A 50 -50.47 -22.08 0.50
C ASN A 50 -51.97 -22.15 0.79
N ALA A 51 -52.57 -21.04 1.23
CA ALA A 51 -54.03 -20.97 1.43
C ALA A 51 -54.81 -21.19 0.12
N LEU A 52 -54.32 -20.61 -0.99
CA LEU A 52 -54.91 -20.83 -2.32
C LEU A 52 -54.78 -22.29 -2.77
N ASN A 53 -53.64 -22.95 -2.53
CA ASN A 53 -53.47 -24.37 -2.86
C ASN A 53 -54.51 -25.25 -2.16
N ILE A 54 -54.74 -25.02 -0.86
CA ILE A 54 -55.77 -25.74 -0.09
C ILE A 54 -57.15 -25.46 -0.70
N SER A 55 -57.49 -24.19 -0.91
CA SER A 55 -58.80 -23.79 -1.43
C SER A 55 -59.08 -24.25 -2.87
N ILE A 56 -58.05 -24.38 -3.72
CA ILE A 56 -58.16 -24.94 -5.07
C ILE A 56 -58.48 -26.44 -5.02
N ASN A 57 -57.82 -27.16 -4.11
CA ASN A 57 -58.05 -28.60 -3.92
C ASN A 57 -59.46 -28.88 -3.40
N ASP A 58 -59.96 -28.02 -2.50
CA ASP A 58 -61.29 -28.17 -1.88
C ASP A 58 -62.46 -27.71 -2.78
N SER A 59 -62.21 -26.85 -3.78
CA SER A 59 -63.25 -26.42 -4.71
C SER A 59 -63.78 -27.58 -5.56
N LYS A 60 -65.10 -27.61 -5.77
CA LYS A 60 -65.76 -28.54 -6.69
C LYS A 60 -66.21 -27.89 -8.00
N ASP A 61 -66.30 -26.56 -8.03
CA ASP A 61 -66.68 -25.79 -9.22
C ASP A 61 -65.47 -25.45 -10.09
N ALA A 62 -65.59 -25.69 -11.40
CA ALA A 62 -64.50 -25.48 -12.35
C ALA A 62 -64.18 -23.99 -12.57
N LYS A 63 -65.18 -23.11 -12.56
CA LYS A 63 -64.96 -21.66 -12.73
C LYS A 63 -64.27 -21.07 -11.51
N GLU A 64 -64.67 -21.50 -10.32
CA GLU A 64 -64.05 -21.11 -9.05
C GLU A 64 -62.58 -21.56 -8.98
N LYS A 65 -62.27 -22.79 -9.42
CA LYS A 65 -60.88 -23.27 -9.54
C LYS A 65 -60.04 -22.40 -10.46
N VAL A 66 -60.56 -22.05 -11.64
CA VAL A 66 -59.85 -21.19 -12.60
C VAL A 66 -59.56 -19.81 -12.00
N ALA A 67 -60.54 -19.19 -11.33
CA ALA A 67 -60.34 -17.91 -10.67
C ALA A 67 -59.27 -17.97 -9.56
N LYS A 68 -59.27 -19.04 -8.75
CA LYS A 68 -58.26 -19.22 -7.70
C LYS A 68 -56.87 -19.53 -8.25
N LEU A 69 -56.77 -20.27 -9.37
CA LEU A 69 -55.52 -20.50 -10.09
C LEU A 69 -54.92 -19.20 -10.61
N PHE A 70 -55.75 -18.29 -11.13
CA PHE A 70 -55.31 -16.95 -11.54
C PHE A 70 -54.75 -16.15 -10.36
N LEU A 71 -55.45 -16.12 -9.22
CA LEU A 71 -54.96 -15.45 -8.00
C LEU A 71 -53.66 -16.06 -7.47
N ARG A 72 -53.47 -17.38 -7.63
CA ARG A 72 -52.23 -18.07 -7.27
C ARG A 72 -51.09 -17.68 -8.20
N LEU A 73 -51.34 -17.63 -9.51
CA LEU A 73 -50.35 -17.20 -10.50
C LEU A 73 -49.89 -15.77 -10.18
N GLN A 74 -50.82 -14.85 -9.94
CA GLN A 74 -50.50 -13.48 -9.55
C GLN A 74 -49.65 -13.42 -8.28
N ALA A 75 -49.99 -14.20 -7.24
CA ALA A 75 -49.20 -14.23 -6.01
C ALA A 75 -47.77 -14.77 -6.23
N LEU A 76 -47.59 -15.72 -7.15
CA LEU A 76 -46.26 -16.22 -7.53
C LEU A 76 -45.46 -15.19 -8.35
N GLU A 77 -46.10 -14.47 -9.26
CA GLU A 77 -45.47 -13.38 -10.01
C GLU A 77 -45.04 -12.23 -9.08
N ASP A 78 -45.90 -11.82 -8.15
CA ASP A 78 -45.58 -10.79 -7.15
C ASP A 78 -44.42 -11.24 -6.24
N ARG A 79 -44.37 -12.53 -5.90
CA ARG A 79 -43.28 -13.13 -5.12
C ARG A 79 -41.97 -13.07 -5.89
N GLN A 80 -41.99 -13.45 -7.17
CA GLN A 80 -40.82 -13.42 -8.03
C GLN A 80 -40.28 -11.99 -8.17
N LYS A 81 -41.16 -11.01 -8.41
CA LYS A 81 -40.79 -9.58 -8.44
C LYS A 81 -40.17 -9.10 -7.13
N ALA A 82 -40.69 -9.56 -5.98
CA ALA A 82 -40.13 -9.20 -4.68
C ALA A 82 -38.70 -9.75 -4.52
N ILE A 83 -38.44 -10.99 -4.94
CA ILE A 83 -37.09 -11.59 -4.92
C ILE A 83 -36.13 -10.83 -5.85
N GLU A 84 -36.55 -10.54 -7.08
CA GLU A 84 -35.76 -9.75 -8.04
C GLU A 84 -35.44 -8.36 -7.51
N GLN A 85 -36.40 -7.72 -6.83
CA GLN A 85 -36.17 -6.41 -6.20
C GLN A 85 -35.14 -6.49 -5.06
N ASN A 86 -35.10 -7.58 -4.31
CA ASN A 86 -34.07 -7.77 -3.26
C ASN A 86 -32.68 -7.92 -3.86
N GLU A 87 -32.56 -8.66 -4.97
CA GLU A 87 -31.32 -8.79 -5.72
C GLU A 87 -30.83 -7.42 -6.22
N VAL A 88 -31.72 -6.61 -6.81
CA VAL A 88 -31.39 -5.23 -7.22
C VAL A 88 -30.92 -4.40 -6.02
N ASN A 89 -31.57 -4.51 -4.86
CA ASN A 89 -31.15 -3.80 -3.65
C ASN A 89 -29.75 -4.24 -3.19
N ALA A 90 -29.39 -5.51 -3.36
CA ALA A 90 -28.07 -6.05 -3.01
C ALA A 90 -27.00 -5.47 -3.93
N TYR A 91 -27.22 -5.47 -5.25
CA TYR A 91 -26.31 -4.82 -6.20
C TYR A 91 -26.18 -3.31 -5.96
N GLN A 92 -27.27 -2.61 -5.65
CA GLN A 92 -27.21 -1.20 -5.27
C GLN A 92 -26.33 -0.98 -4.04
N ALA A 93 -26.56 -1.74 -2.97
CA ALA A 93 -25.79 -1.61 -1.73
C ALA A 93 -24.30 -1.95 -1.93
N ASN A 94 -24.01 -3.01 -2.69
CA ASN A 94 -22.64 -3.44 -2.99
C ASN A 94 -21.91 -2.41 -3.87
N TYR A 95 -22.57 -1.88 -4.90
CA TYR A 95 -21.94 -0.86 -5.76
C TYR A 95 -21.76 0.47 -5.03
N GLN A 96 -22.70 0.85 -4.15
CA GLN A 96 -22.52 1.98 -3.23
C GLN A 96 -21.27 1.80 -2.35
N SER A 97 -21.09 0.60 -1.79
CA SER A 97 -19.91 0.24 -0.99
C SER A 97 -18.63 0.36 -1.83
N ALA A 98 -18.63 -0.18 -3.05
CA ALA A 98 -17.49 -0.11 -3.97
C ALA A 98 -17.08 1.35 -4.24
N VAL A 99 -18.04 2.18 -4.64
CA VAL A 99 -17.80 3.59 -4.97
C VAL A 99 -17.22 4.35 -3.77
N VAL A 100 -17.83 4.22 -2.59
CA VAL A 100 -17.33 4.94 -1.40
C VAL A 100 -15.94 4.45 -0.98
N ASN A 101 -15.66 3.15 -1.08
CA ASN A 101 -14.32 2.62 -0.80
C ASN A 101 -13.28 3.16 -1.80
N LEU A 102 -13.58 3.12 -3.11
CA LEU A 102 -12.69 3.64 -4.15
C LEU A 102 -12.40 5.13 -3.95
N LEU A 103 -13.42 5.93 -3.65
CA LEU A 103 -13.22 7.37 -3.43
C LEU A 103 -12.38 7.62 -2.17
N SER A 104 -12.64 6.89 -1.09
CA SER A 104 -11.90 7.03 0.18
C SER A 104 -10.44 6.64 0.04
N MET A 105 -10.10 5.70 -0.86
CA MET A 105 -8.72 5.30 -1.12
C MET A 105 -7.84 6.46 -1.65
N ASP A 106 -8.40 7.53 -2.23
CA ASP A 106 -7.63 8.69 -2.68
C ASP A 106 -6.79 9.28 -1.53
N ARG A 107 -7.42 9.38 -0.36
CA ARG A 107 -6.84 10.00 0.83
C ARG A 107 -6.02 9.00 1.66
N GLU A 108 -6.16 7.71 1.41
CA GLU A 108 -5.31 6.67 1.99
C GLU A 108 -4.00 6.51 1.19
N ILE A 109 -4.05 6.53 -0.15
CA ILE A 109 -2.86 6.32 -1.00
C ILE A 109 -1.93 7.54 -0.99
N LYS A 110 -2.47 8.77 -1.00
CA LYS A 110 -1.66 10.00 -1.10
C LYS A 110 -0.64 10.21 0.03
N PRO A 111 -0.97 10.02 1.32
CA PRO A 111 0.00 10.13 2.41
C PRO A 111 1.18 9.18 2.26
N LEU A 112 0.95 7.99 1.71
CA LEU A 112 1.98 6.99 1.49
C LEU A 112 3.01 7.44 0.43
N LEU A 113 2.58 8.24 -0.54
CA LEU A 113 3.45 8.88 -1.53
C LEU A 113 4.24 10.08 -0.96
N LEU A 114 3.78 10.65 0.16
CA LEU A 114 4.33 11.87 0.77
C LEU A 114 5.24 11.62 1.97
N PHE A 115 5.68 10.38 2.22
CA PHE A 115 6.59 10.09 3.32
C PHE A 115 7.92 10.84 3.18
N ASN A 116 8.00 12.07 3.69
CA ASN A 116 9.24 12.83 3.78
C ASN A 116 10.20 12.20 4.80
N SER A 117 9.68 11.45 5.78
CA SER A 117 10.48 10.70 6.75
C SER A 117 11.28 9.57 6.08
N THR A 118 10.74 8.91 5.05
CA THR A 118 11.51 7.90 4.31
C THR A 118 12.69 8.53 3.60
N ARG A 119 12.54 9.72 2.99
CA ARG A 119 13.67 10.40 2.34
C ARG A 119 14.80 10.73 3.32
N SER A 120 14.48 11.26 4.50
CA SER A 120 15.49 11.54 5.52
C SER A 120 16.13 10.25 6.05
N PHE A 121 15.34 9.21 6.26
CA PHE A 121 15.81 7.89 6.67
C PHE A 121 16.77 7.29 5.64
N PHE A 122 16.38 7.21 4.36
CA PHE A 122 17.20 6.66 3.29
C PHE A 122 18.48 7.45 3.04
N ASN A 123 18.45 8.78 3.20
CA ASN A 123 19.68 9.58 3.13
C ASN A 123 20.67 9.19 4.23
N GLN A 124 20.24 9.14 5.49
CA GLN A 124 21.10 8.74 6.60
C GLN A 124 21.54 7.28 6.48
N LEU A 125 20.67 6.43 5.97
CA LEU A 125 20.95 5.01 5.75
C LEU A 125 22.10 4.83 4.75
N ASN A 126 22.07 5.59 3.65
CA ASN A 126 23.15 5.62 2.67
C ASN A 126 24.42 6.27 3.23
N GLU A 127 24.31 7.27 4.10
CA GLU A 127 25.47 7.86 4.77
C GLU A 127 26.18 6.85 5.68
N ALA A 128 25.44 6.04 6.44
CA ALA A 128 26.00 5.00 7.30
C ALA A 128 26.69 3.86 6.51
N GLY A 129 26.21 3.60 5.29
CA GLY A 129 26.79 2.65 4.33
C GLY A 129 28.07 3.15 3.65
N ASN A 130 28.52 4.38 3.92
CA ASN A 130 29.68 4.97 3.26
C ASN A 130 30.90 5.08 4.21
N PRO A 131 32.00 4.34 3.99
CA PRO A 131 33.21 4.43 4.81
C PRO A 131 33.80 5.84 4.90
N MET A 132 33.59 6.69 3.89
CA MET A 132 34.10 8.06 3.85
C MET A 132 33.50 8.98 4.91
N ASN A 133 32.34 8.62 5.46
CA ASN A 133 31.66 9.40 6.50
C ASN A 133 32.18 9.11 7.91
N TYR A 134 33.13 8.18 8.05
CA TYR A 134 33.71 7.81 9.33
C TYR A 134 35.04 8.56 9.59
N PRO A 135 35.32 8.95 10.84
CA PRO A 135 36.50 9.73 11.19
C PRO A 135 37.82 9.09 10.71
N GLY A 136 38.65 9.89 10.05
CA GLY A 136 39.99 9.49 9.61
C GLY A 136 40.03 8.63 8.34
N TYR A 137 38.90 8.12 7.85
CA TYR A 137 38.87 7.25 6.67
C TYR A 137 39.25 8.00 5.39
N LYS A 138 38.66 9.17 5.14
CA LYS A 138 38.94 9.97 3.93
C LYS A 138 40.42 10.33 3.78
N GLU A 139 41.06 10.71 4.88
CA GLU A 139 42.49 11.05 4.90
C GLU A 139 43.34 9.80 4.63
N TRP A 140 43.07 8.70 5.31
CA TRP A 140 43.77 7.43 5.10
C TRP A 140 43.58 6.91 3.67
N PHE A 141 42.36 6.95 3.15
CA PHE A 141 42.02 6.48 1.82
C PHE A 141 42.74 7.29 0.73
N THR A 142 42.94 8.59 0.97
CA THR A 142 43.76 9.44 0.08
C THR A 142 45.22 8.97 0.05
N LYS A 143 45.81 8.65 1.21
CA LYS A 143 47.19 8.11 1.29
C LYS A 143 47.31 6.75 0.62
N PHE A 144 46.32 5.88 0.82
CA PHE A 144 46.21 4.60 0.13
C PHE A 144 46.15 4.77 -1.40
N GLY A 145 45.28 5.66 -1.90
CA GLY A 145 45.18 5.94 -3.33
C GLY A 145 46.47 6.49 -3.94
N GLN A 146 47.19 7.35 -3.21
CA GLN A 146 48.51 7.83 -3.63
C GLN A 146 49.55 6.70 -3.70
N PHE A 147 49.54 5.79 -2.72
CA PHE A 147 50.40 4.60 -2.75
C PHE A 147 50.10 3.70 -3.94
N VAL A 148 48.82 3.41 -4.20
CA VAL A 148 48.38 2.60 -5.34
C VAL A 148 48.86 3.21 -6.65
N LYS A 149 48.62 4.50 -6.87
CA LYS A 149 49.04 5.21 -8.10
C LYS A 149 50.56 5.23 -8.29
N LYS A 150 51.33 5.35 -7.21
CA LYS A 150 52.80 5.37 -7.27
C LYS A 150 53.40 3.98 -7.58
N ASN A 151 52.71 2.91 -7.19
CA ASN A 151 53.24 1.55 -7.24
C ASN A 151 52.46 0.62 -8.19
N GLU A 152 51.51 1.15 -8.97
CA GLU A 152 50.72 0.33 -9.91
C GLU A 152 51.61 -0.43 -10.91
N LYS A 153 52.66 0.20 -11.42
CA LYS A 153 53.55 -0.37 -12.45
C LYS A 153 54.43 -1.50 -11.94
N THR A 154 54.53 -1.69 -10.63
CA THR A 154 55.40 -2.68 -9.99
C THR A 154 54.64 -3.84 -9.38
N ASN A 155 53.30 -3.80 -9.36
CA ASN A 155 52.46 -4.83 -8.75
C ASN A 155 51.12 -4.94 -9.49
N GLU A 156 50.81 -6.12 -10.04
CA GLU A 156 49.59 -6.38 -10.81
C GLU A 156 48.31 -6.16 -9.99
N THR A 157 48.30 -6.54 -8.70
CA THR A 157 47.19 -6.27 -7.78
C THR A 157 46.96 -4.77 -7.61
N LEU A 158 48.03 -3.97 -7.54
CA LEU A 158 47.92 -2.51 -7.45
C LEU A 158 47.51 -1.88 -8.78
N THR A 159 47.87 -2.47 -9.92
CA THR A 159 47.33 -2.07 -11.23
C THR A 159 45.81 -2.27 -11.26
N MET A 160 45.33 -3.46 -10.88
CA MET A 160 43.89 -3.76 -10.81
C MET A 160 43.18 -2.84 -9.81
N THR A 161 43.79 -2.59 -8.66
CA THR A 161 43.27 -1.65 -7.65
C THR A 161 43.21 -0.24 -8.21
N ASN A 162 44.23 0.24 -8.94
CA ASN A 162 44.21 1.59 -9.52
C ASN A 162 43.12 1.75 -10.58
N ASN A 163 42.94 0.74 -11.43
CA ASN A 163 41.85 0.71 -12.40
C ASN A 163 40.50 0.78 -11.71
N LEU A 164 40.32 0.06 -10.59
CA LEU A 164 39.12 0.12 -9.77
C LEU A 164 38.87 1.54 -9.23
N LEU A 165 39.88 2.14 -8.59
CA LEU A 165 39.79 3.47 -7.99
C LEU A 165 39.50 4.56 -9.03
N THR A 166 40.09 4.43 -10.22
CA THR A 166 39.87 5.35 -11.34
C THR A 166 38.46 5.19 -11.93
N PHE A 167 37.98 3.95 -12.05
CA PHE A 167 36.62 3.66 -12.51
C PHE A 167 35.56 4.21 -11.55
N SER A 168 35.81 4.17 -10.23
CA SER A 168 34.92 4.78 -9.22
C SER A 168 34.94 6.32 -9.20
N GLY A 169 35.80 6.97 -10.00
CA GLY A 169 35.92 8.43 -10.09
C GLY A 169 36.73 9.07 -8.96
N SER A 170 37.34 10.24 -9.25
CA SER A 170 38.14 11.05 -8.30
C SER A 170 37.33 11.65 -7.14
N ASN A 171 36.00 11.58 -7.21
CA ASN A 171 35.07 11.83 -6.12
C ASN A 171 34.55 10.47 -5.64
N ALA A 172 35.31 9.79 -4.79
CA ALA A 172 35.00 8.47 -4.22
C ALA A 172 33.79 8.51 -3.28
N GLN A 173 32.60 8.84 -3.80
CA GLN A 173 31.36 8.82 -3.04
C GLN A 173 30.77 7.41 -2.93
N TYR A 174 31.13 6.48 -3.83
CA TYR A 174 30.66 5.10 -3.77
C TYR A 174 31.70 4.18 -4.43
N ILE A 175 32.49 3.48 -3.62
CA ILE A 175 33.22 2.30 -4.09
C ILE A 175 32.33 1.11 -3.71
N PRO A 176 31.78 0.35 -4.67
CA PRO A 176 30.99 -0.82 -4.35
C PRO A 176 31.90 -1.80 -3.60
N VAL A 177 31.57 -2.09 -2.35
CA VAL A 177 32.44 -2.93 -1.49
C VAL A 177 31.94 -4.37 -1.38
N VAL A 178 31.11 -4.79 -2.33
CA VAL A 178 30.48 -6.11 -2.40
C VAL A 178 30.92 -6.87 -3.65
N GLY A 179 31.00 -8.21 -3.53
CA GLY A 179 31.35 -9.10 -4.64
C GLY A 179 32.84 -9.10 -5.03
N PRO A 180 33.19 -9.58 -6.25
CA PRO A 180 34.59 -9.73 -6.70
C PRO A 180 35.41 -8.43 -6.74
N ILE A 181 34.74 -7.27 -6.74
CA ILE A 181 35.39 -5.95 -6.67
C ILE A 181 36.03 -5.72 -5.29
N SER A 182 35.41 -6.21 -4.21
CA SER A 182 35.90 -6.00 -2.86
C SER A 182 37.21 -6.76 -2.60
N SER A 183 37.38 -7.95 -3.19
CA SER A 183 38.60 -8.75 -3.03
C SER A 183 39.83 -8.04 -3.60
N VAL A 184 39.71 -7.38 -4.76
CA VAL A 184 40.78 -6.59 -5.37
C VAL A 184 41.13 -5.39 -4.48
N LEU A 185 40.12 -4.67 -3.99
CA LEU A 185 40.32 -3.53 -3.09
C LEU A 185 41.03 -3.95 -1.80
N PHE A 186 40.57 -5.01 -1.14
CA PHE A 186 41.17 -5.53 0.10
C PHE A 186 42.58 -6.07 -0.11
N ALA A 187 42.85 -6.71 -1.26
CA ALA A 187 44.20 -7.14 -1.62
C ALA A 187 45.14 -5.94 -1.82
N GLY A 188 44.65 -4.87 -2.46
CA GLY A 188 45.36 -3.60 -2.57
C GLY A 188 45.65 -2.98 -1.20
N MET A 189 44.63 -2.90 -0.32
CA MET A 189 44.79 -2.38 1.05
C MET A 189 45.76 -3.21 1.89
N THR A 190 45.73 -4.54 1.76
CA THR A 190 46.66 -5.45 2.44
C THR A 190 48.08 -5.26 1.93
N THR A 191 48.25 -5.07 0.62
CA THR A 191 49.55 -4.73 0.02
C THR A 191 50.09 -3.41 0.56
N TYR A 192 49.22 -2.39 0.70
CA TYR A 192 49.57 -1.13 1.34
C TYR A 192 50.00 -1.33 2.80
N LEU A 193 49.21 -2.05 3.60
CA LEU A 193 49.54 -2.37 5.00
C LEU A 193 50.89 -3.08 5.14
N ASN A 194 51.17 -4.04 4.26
CA ASN A 194 52.42 -4.81 4.27
C ASN A 194 53.63 -3.99 3.82
N SER A 195 53.44 -2.93 3.03
CA SER A 195 54.51 -2.00 2.65
C SER A 195 54.97 -1.11 3.81
N LEU A 196 54.16 -0.97 4.86
CA LEU A 196 54.45 -0.13 6.01
C LEU A 196 55.51 -0.77 6.92
N GLY A 197 56.59 -0.04 7.16
CA GLY A 197 57.75 -0.51 7.92
C GLY A 197 57.58 -0.42 9.45
N LYS A 198 58.54 -1.00 10.20
CA LYS A 198 58.55 -0.97 11.69
C LYS A 198 58.52 0.44 12.30
N ARG A 199 58.96 1.46 11.56
CA ARG A 199 58.97 2.87 12.01
C ARG A 199 57.61 3.57 11.84
N GLU A 200 56.68 2.99 11.10
CA GLU A 200 55.38 3.57 10.75
C GLU A 200 54.23 2.95 11.58
N LYS A 201 54.52 2.57 12.84
CA LYS A 201 53.60 1.82 13.71
C LYS A 201 52.19 2.43 13.78
N ALA A 202 52.10 3.75 13.95
CA ALA A 202 50.81 4.45 14.03
C ALA A 202 50.01 4.38 12.72
N LEU A 203 50.68 4.50 11.57
CA LEU A 203 50.03 4.39 10.25
C LEU A 203 49.60 2.95 9.96
N ARG A 204 50.36 1.97 10.45
CA ARG A 204 50.00 0.55 10.38
C ARG A 204 48.73 0.26 11.19
N GLU A 205 48.69 0.69 12.45
CA GLU A 205 47.50 0.56 13.31
C GLU A 205 46.29 1.31 12.73
N GLN A 206 46.49 2.51 12.18
CA GLN A 206 45.45 3.24 11.46
C GLN A 206 44.94 2.44 10.26
N SER A 207 45.84 1.86 9.46
CA SER A 207 45.47 1.08 8.28
C SER A 207 44.70 -0.18 8.63
N GLU A 208 45.09 -0.90 9.68
CA GLU A 208 44.34 -2.04 10.21
C GLU A 208 42.92 -1.63 10.63
N LYS A 209 42.79 -0.50 11.35
CA LYS A 209 41.48 0.05 11.74
C LYS A 209 40.62 0.42 10.54
N MET A 210 41.21 1.04 9.51
CA MET A 210 40.46 1.47 8.32
C MET A 210 40.05 0.28 7.46
N ILE A 211 40.90 -0.74 7.30
CA ILE A 211 40.53 -1.99 6.62
C ILE A 211 39.36 -2.68 7.33
N ALA A 212 39.44 -2.80 8.67
CA ALA A 212 38.37 -3.37 9.47
C ALA A 212 37.07 -2.56 9.35
N LEU A 213 37.16 -1.23 9.36
CA LEU A 213 36.02 -0.34 9.12
C LEU A 213 35.41 -0.57 7.73
N THR A 214 36.24 -0.62 6.67
CA THR A 214 35.78 -0.92 5.30
C THR A 214 35.00 -2.22 5.30
N MET A 215 35.56 -3.32 5.82
CA MET A 215 34.89 -4.64 5.88
C MET A 215 33.53 -4.58 6.58
N LYS A 216 33.46 -3.92 7.73
CA LYS A 216 32.22 -3.80 8.51
C LYS A 216 31.15 -3.00 7.78
N VAL A 217 31.53 -1.85 7.21
CA VAL A 217 30.63 -1.03 6.41
C VAL A 217 30.19 -1.76 5.15
N SER A 218 31.08 -2.54 4.50
CA SER A 218 30.71 -3.40 3.36
C SER A 218 29.66 -4.43 3.73
N GLN A 219 29.83 -5.09 4.89
CA GLN A 219 28.88 -6.09 5.33
C GLN A 219 27.55 -5.44 5.72
N PHE A 220 27.58 -4.28 6.37
CA PHE A 220 26.37 -3.50 6.64
C PHE A 220 25.65 -3.10 5.34
N ASP A 221 26.37 -2.55 4.35
CA ASP A 221 25.82 -2.15 3.05
C ASP A 221 25.25 -3.35 2.28
N TYR A 222 25.90 -4.52 2.35
CA TYR A 222 25.38 -5.77 1.80
C TYR A 222 24.07 -6.21 2.46
N ASP A 223 24.05 -6.29 3.80
CA ASP A 223 22.88 -6.71 4.56
C ASP A 223 21.70 -5.73 4.35
N LYS A 224 22.00 -4.42 4.35
CA LYS A 224 21.07 -3.34 4.01
C LYS A 224 20.54 -3.48 2.59
N GLY A 225 21.41 -3.74 1.60
CA GLY A 225 21.05 -3.82 0.18
C GLY A 225 19.99 -4.89 -0.10
N ASN A 226 19.98 -5.99 0.65
CA ASN A 226 18.92 -7.00 0.55
C ASN A 226 17.54 -6.47 0.98
N VAL A 227 17.50 -5.57 1.97
CA VAL A 227 16.26 -4.92 2.44
C VAL A 227 15.85 -3.78 1.50
N GLU A 228 16.83 -3.06 0.94
CA GLU A 228 16.60 -2.00 -0.06
C GLU A 228 16.04 -2.55 -1.37
N HIS A 229 16.46 -3.74 -1.81
CA HIS A 229 15.91 -4.35 -3.01
C HIS A 229 14.40 -4.63 -2.89
N GLU A 230 13.94 -5.14 -1.75
CA GLU A 230 12.50 -5.32 -1.49
C GLU A 230 11.78 -3.97 -1.47
N TRP A 231 12.43 -2.92 -0.96
CA TRP A 231 11.87 -1.56 -0.98
C TRP A 231 11.71 -0.99 -2.39
N GLU A 232 12.65 -1.27 -3.30
CA GLU A 232 12.53 -0.91 -4.72
C GLU A 232 11.32 -1.62 -5.37
N LEU A 233 11.13 -2.91 -5.09
CA LEU A 233 10.00 -3.68 -5.59
C LEU A 233 8.67 -3.14 -5.06
N ILE A 234 8.60 -2.84 -3.75
CA ILE A 234 7.45 -2.19 -3.11
C ILE A 234 7.15 -0.84 -3.79
N THR A 235 8.18 -0.03 -4.05
CA THR A 235 8.04 1.29 -4.68
C THR A 235 7.49 1.18 -6.10
N ALA A 236 7.96 0.20 -6.87
CA ALA A 236 7.44 -0.06 -8.21
C ALA A 236 5.95 -0.48 -8.17
N GLU A 237 5.60 -1.41 -7.27
CA GLU A 237 4.23 -1.89 -7.12
C GLU A 237 3.27 -0.80 -6.61
N LEU A 238 3.74 0.11 -5.75
CA LEU A 238 2.99 1.28 -5.30
C LEU A 238 2.61 2.19 -6.47
N LYS A 239 3.55 2.43 -7.38
CA LYS A 239 3.32 3.24 -8.58
C LYS A 239 2.34 2.56 -9.54
N ASP A 240 2.43 1.24 -9.69
CA ASP A 240 1.49 0.47 -10.48
C ASP A 240 0.09 0.51 -9.86
N LEU A 241 -0.02 0.37 -8.53
CA LEU A 241 -1.27 0.50 -7.80
C LEU A 241 -1.88 1.89 -7.96
N GLU A 242 -1.09 2.96 -7.88
CA GLU A 242 -1.54 4.34 -8.10
C GLU A 242 -2.10 4.54 -9.51
N THR A 243 -1.43 3.96 -10.51
CA THR A 243 -1.87 4.01 -11.91
C THR A 243 -3.21 3.29 -12.07
N LEU A 244 -3.33 2.08 -11.53
CA LEU A 244 -4.57 1.30 -11.56
C LEU A 244 -5.69 2.01 -10.78
N TYR A 245 -5.37 2.57 -9.62
CA TYR A 245 -6.30 3.36 -8.81
C TYR A 245 -6.85 4.55 -9.58
N THR A 246 -5.97 5.37 -10.16
CA THR A 246 -6.33 6.57 -10.93
C THR A 246 -7.18 6.21 -12.15
N HIS A 247 -6.87 5.11 -12.82
CA HIS A 247 -7.68 4.59 -13.92
C HIS A 247 -9.10 4.25 -13.44
N ASN A 248 -9.21 3.44 -12.39
CA ASN A 248 -10.49 2.99 -11.83
C ASN A 248 -11.33 4.14 -11.29
N LEU A 249 -10.70 5.09 -10.59
CA LEU A 249 -11.33 6.30 -10.09
C LEU A 249 -11.95 7.09 -11.24
N ASN A 250 -11.15 7.44 -12.25
CA ASN A 250 -11.64 8.22 -13.39
C ASN A 250 -12.72 7.50 -14.19
N TYR A 251 -12.61 6.18 -14.33
CA TYR A 251 -13.64 5.37 -14.97
C TYR A 251 -14.96 5.43 -14.20
N ASN A 252 -14.94 5.23 -12.88
CA ASN A 252 -16.15 5.27 -12.05
C ASN A 252 -16.73 6.68 -11.94
N LEU A 253 -15.92 7.74 -11.84
CA LEU A 253 -16.40 9.12 -11.86
C LEU A 253 -17.18 9.42 -13.15
N LYS A 254 -16.69 8.96 -14.31
CA LYS A 254 -17.40 9.07 -15.60
C LYS A 254 -18.72 8.30 -15.60
N LEU A 255 -18.74 7.07 -15.07
CA LEU A 255 -19.99 6.29 -14.97
C LEU A 255 -21.05 7.00 -14.12
N LEU A 256 -20.63 7.72 -13.09
CA LEU A 256 -21.50 8.45 -12.16
C LEU A 256 -21.82 9.89 -12.62
N ASP A 257 -21.32 10.29 -13.79
CA ASP A 257 -21.42 11.65 -14.32
C ASP A 257 -20.89 12.68 -13.30
N VAL A 258 -19.64 12.47 -12.88
CA VAL A 258 -18.92 13.31 -11.92
C VAL A 258 -17.65 13.81 -12.58
N ASP A 259 -17.47 15.13 -12.57
CA ASP A 259 -16.25 15.75 -13.07
C ASP A 259 -15.07 15.54 -12.10
N SER A 260 -13.89 15.23 -12.64
CA SER A 260 -12.69 14.96 -11.83
C SER A 260 -12.24 16.19 -11.02
N SER A 261 -12.44 17.42 -11.50
CA SER A 261 -12.12 18.64 -10.74
C SER A 261 -13.11 18.84 -9.58
N ASN A 262 -14.39 18.54 -9.80
CA ASN A 262 -15.39 18.56 -8.73
C ASN A 262 -15.04 17.55 -7.62
N PHE A 263 -14.62 16.33 -7.99
CA PHE A 263 -14.13 15.34 -7.04
C PHE A 263 -12.91 15.85 -6.26
N ALA A 264 -11.95 16.47 -6.96
CA ALA A 264 -10.77 17.03 -6.33
C ALA A 264 -11.15 18.07 -5.26
N ASP A 265 -11.96 19.06 -5.62
CA ASP A 265 -12.31 20.19 -4.75
C ASP A 265 -13.27 19.83 -3.61
N SER A 266 -14.22 18.91 -3.86
CA SER A 266 -15.28 18.57 -2.91
C SER A 266 -14.91 17.41 -1.99
N PHE A 267 -13.85 16.66 -2.32
CA PHE A 267 -13.44 15.51 -1.53
C PHE A 267 -11.93 15.41 -1.32
N SER A 268 -11.15 15.34 -2.40
CA SER A 268 -9.73 15.01 -2.34
C SER A 268 -8.92 16.02 -1.53
N SER A 269 -9.01 17.30 -1.89
CA SER A 269 -8.29 18.40 -1.24
C SER A 269 -9.10 19.07 -0.13
N GLN A 270 -10.36 18.67 0.05
CA GLN A 270 -11.25 19.23 1.06
C GLN A 270 -10.79 18.85 2.47
N SER A 271 -10.72 19.82 3.37
CA SER A 271 -10.36 19.58 4.78
C SER A 271 -11.60 19.38 5.67
N ASP A 272 -12.71 20.02 5.34
CA ASP A 272 -13.95 19.91 6.12
C ASP A 272 -14.57 18.51 5.99
N ALA A 273 -14.66 17.79 7.11
CA ALA A 273 -15.19 16.43 7.15
C ALA A 273 -16.70 16.35 6.84
N GLU A 274 -17.48 17.38 7.17
CA GLU A 274 -18.93 17.42 6.91
C GLU A 274 -19.20 17.66 5.43
N ILE A 275 -18.46 18.55 4.78
CA ILE A 275 -18.56 18.76 3.32
C ILE A 275 -18.25 17.44 2.60
N ARG A 276 -17.20 16.73 3.03
CA ARG A 276 -16.83 15.44 2.45
C ARG A 276 -17.88 14.37 2.70
N TYR A 277 -18.48 14.34 3.88
CA TYR A 277 -19.60 13.45 4.20
C TYR A 277 -20.80 13.67 3.27
N GLN A 278 -21.20 14.92 3.07
CA GLN A 278 -22.31 15.28 2.20
C GLN A 278 -22.01 14.92 0.74
N TYR A 279 -20.75 15.13 0.32
CA TYR A 279 -20.30 14.77 -1.01
C TYR A 279 -20.34 13.25 -1.25
N LEU A 280 -19.75 12.46 -0.35
CA LEU A 280 -19.81 10.99 -0.44
C LEU A 280 -21.25 10.46 -0.38
N THR A 281 -22.12 11.09 0.41
CA THR A 281 -23.55 10.75 0.46
C THR A 281 -24.24 11.00 -0.89
N THR A 282 -23.87 12.08 -1.58
CA THR A 282 -24.36 12.40 -2.92
C THR A 282 -23.88 11.38 -3.95
N LEU A 283 -22.59 11.01 -3.91
CA LEU A 283 -22.03 10.01 -4.80
C LEU A 283 -22.59 8.60 -4.55
N ARG A 284 -22.84 8.25 -3.28
CA ARG A 284 -23.58 7.05 -2.90
C ARG A 284 -24.97 7.00 -3.55
N LYS A 285 -25.68 8.14 -3.62
CA LYS A 285 -26.98 8.19 -4.29
C LYS A 285 -26.84 7.98 -5.80
N LYS A 286 -25.91 8.69 -6.45
CA LYS A 286 -25.58 8.52 -7.87
C LYS A 286 -25.24 7.06 -8.21
N ALA A 287 -24.50 6.36 -7.35
CA ALA A 287 -24.19 4.94 -7.53
C ALA A 287 -25.44 4.05 -7.54
N SER A 288 -26.41 4.30 -6.66
CA SER A 288 -27.70 3.58 -6.66
C SER A 288 -28.52 3.87 -7.92
N ASP A 289 -28.54 5.13 -8.35
CA ASP A 289 -29.28 5.58 -9.52
C ASP A 289 -28.66 4.98 -10.81
N TYR A 290 -27.33 4.86 -10.87
CA TYR A 290 -26.60 4.21 -11.95
C TYR A 290 -27.05 2.76 -12.16
N ILE A 291 -27.17 1.95 -11.09
CA ILE A 291 -27.66 0.56 -11.19
C ILE A 291 -29.05 0.52 -11.80
N THR A 292 -29.94 1.41 -11.34
CA THR A 292 -31.32 1.50 -11.84
C THR A 292 -31.34 1.85 -13.34
N ALA A 293 -30.54 2.83 -13.77
CA ALA A 293 -30.41 3.20 -15.18
C ALA A 293 -29.78 2.09 -16.03
N LYS A 294 -28.81 1.35 -15.48
CA LYS A 294 -28.13 0.24 -16.16
C LYS A 294 -29.07 -0.95 -16.38
N ILE A 295 -29.93 -1.27 -15.41
CA ILE A 295 -30.97 -2.29 -15.56
C ILE A 295 -31.92 -1.95 -16.71
N LEU A 296 -32.33 -0.68 -16.83
CA LEU A 296 -33.24 -0.24 -17.89
C LEU A 296 -32.60 -0.28 -19.28
N SER A 297 -31.32 0.09 -19.37
CA SER A 297 -30.59 0.17 -20.65
C SER A 297 -30.01 -1.17 -21.11
N ASN A 298 -29.64 -2.08 -20.18
CA ASN A 298 -29.12 -3.41 -20.47
C ASN A 298 -29.71 -4.47 -19.51
N PRO A 299 -31.00 -4.85 -19.66
CA PRO A 299 -31.68 -5.74 -18.71
C PRO A 299 -31.04 -7.13 -18.54
N LYS A 300 -30.29 -7.61 -19.55
CA LYS A 300 -29.69 -8.95 -19.54
C LYS A 300 -28.23 -8.98 -19.07
N GLY A 301 -27.46 -7.91 -19.29
CA GLY A 301 -26.02 -7.87 -19.00
C GLY A 301 -25.59 -6.94 -17.86
N TRP A 302 -26.52 -6.18 -17.26
CA TRP A 302 -26.16 -5.18 -16.24
C TRP A 302 -25.41 -5.77 -15.02
N LYS A 303 -25.72 -7.01 -14.64
CA LYS A 303 -25.11 -7.67 -13.46
C LYS A 303 -23.62 -7.89 -13.64
N GLU A 304 -23.22 -8.32 -14.83
CA GLU A 304 -21.84 -8.65 -15.16
C GLU A 304 -20.97 -7.39 -15.16
N ASP A 305 -21.41 -6.33 -15.84
CA ASP A 305 -20.71 -5.04 -15.88
C ASP A 305 -20.49 -4.47 -14.46
N VAL A 306 -21.52 -4.52 -13.62
CA VAL A 306 -21.45 -4.02 -12.23
C VAL A 306 -20.54 -4.91 -11.39
N TYR A 307 -20.62 -6.23 -11.56
CA TYR A 307 -19.79 -7.19 -10.84
C TYR A 307 -18.30 -6.97 -11.11
N TYR A 308 -17.87 -6.84 -12.37
CA TYR A 308 -16.45 -6.62 -12.66
C TYR A 308 -15.92 -5.33 -12.05
N ASN A 309 -16.66 -4.23 -12.15
CA ASN A 309 -16.27 -2.95 -11.52
C ASN A 309 -16.12 -3.09 -10.00
N MET A 310 -17.04 -3.81 -9.34
CA MET A 310 -16.93 -4.11 -7.92
C MET A 310 -15.67 -4.95 -7.61
N MET A 311 -15.41 -5.99 -8.39
CA MET A 311 -14.22 -6.83 -8.20
C MET A 311 -12.90 -6.07 -8.37
N GLU A 312 -12.84 -5.12 -9.31
CA GLU A 312 -11.67 -4.27 -9.49
C GLU A 312 -11.40 -3.42 -8.25
N VAL A 313 -12.42 -2.81 -7.66
CA VAL A 313 -12.29 -2.03 -6.41
C VAL A 313 -11.85 -2.91 -5.25
N GLN A 314 -12.44 -4.10 -5.09
CA GLN A 314 -12.06 -5.02 -4.02
C GLN A 314 -10.60 -5.49 -4.18
N SER A 315 -10.19 -5.78 -5.41
CA SER A 315 -8.82 -6.15 -5.75
C SER A 315 -7.83 -5.03 -5.42
N LEU A 316 -8.16 -3.78 -5.80
CA LEU A 316 -7.36 -2.60 -5.45
C LEU A 316 -7.17 -2.46 -3.93
N LYS A 317 -8.27 -2.54 -3.17
CA LYS A 317 -8.23 -2.43 -1.71
C LYS A 317 -7.39 -3.54 -1.07
N THR A 318 -7.52 -4.77 -1.57
CA THR A 318 -6.75 -5.93 -1.11
C THR A 318 -5.26 -5.74 -1.40
N ARG A 319 -4.90 -5.33 -2.63
CA ARG A 319 -3.52 -5.03 -3.01
C ARG A 319 -2.92 -3.93 -2.16
N PHE A 320 -3.67 -2.86 -1.89
CA PHE A 320 -3.23 -1.79 -1.00
C PHE A 320 -2.95 -2.31 0.43
N GLY A 321 -3.82 -3.14 0.97
CA GLY A 321 -3.60 -3.80 2.27
C GLY A 321 -2.38 -4.73 2.29
N GLN A 322 -2.16 -5.52 1.25
CA GLN A 322 -0.98 -6.39 1.12
C GLN A 322 0.31 -5.58 1.01
N LEU A 323 0.28 -4.47 0.29
CA LEU A 323 1.44 -3.61 0.07
C LEU A 323 1.81 -2.83 1.33
N THR A 324 0.81 -2.31 2.05
CA THR A 324 1.03 -1.69 3.37
C THR A 324 1.58 -2.70 4.39
N PHE A 325 1.10 -3.95 4.36
CA PHE A 325 1.67 -5.02 5.18
C PHE A 325 3.13 -5.34 4.82
N ARG A 326 3.47 -5.37 3.52
CA ARG A 326 4.86 -5.58 3.09
C ARG A 326 5.78 -4.43 3.48
N ILE A 327 5.28 -3.19 3.44
CA ILE A 327 6.04 -2.01 3.91
C ILE A 327 6.35 -2.16 5.40
N ASP A 328 5.34 -2.46 6.22
CA ASP A 328 5.50 -2.72 7.65
C ASP A 328 6.57 -3.80 7.91
N GLN A 329 6.44 -4.97 7.27
CA GLN A 329 7.43 -6.03 7.38
C GLN A 329 8.84 -5.61 6.93
N ASN A 330 8.96 -4.74 5.92
CA ASN A 330 10.26 -4.29 5.45
C ASN A 330 10.88 -3.25 6.39
N ILE A 331 10.08 -2.41 7.05
CA ILE A 331 10.53 -1.52 8.13
C ILE A 331 11.14 -2.36 9.26
N LEU A 332 10.46 -3.43 9.70
CA LEU A 332 10.98 -4.33 10.74
C LEU A 332 12.31 -4.98 10.36
N LYS A 333 12.50 -5.37 9.09
CA LYS A 333 13.78 -5.94 8.61
C LYS A 333 14.96 -4.97 8.73
N TYR A 334 14.76 -3.66 8.58
CA TYR A 334 15.81 -2.69 8.88
C TYR A 334 16.22 -2.74 10.36
N GLY A 335 15.26 -2.95 11.25
CA GLY A 335 15.49 -3.13 12.69
C GLY A 335 16.42 -4.31 12.99
N ASP A 336 16.21 -5.45 12.32
CA ASP A 336 17.07 -6.63 12.44
C ASP A 336 18.51 -6.36 11.98
N VAL A 337 18.67 -5.66 10.84
CA VAL A 337 19.99 -5.24 10.33
C VAL A 337 20.66 -4.32 11.36
N PHE A 338 19.97 -3.30 11.86
CA PHE A 338 20.56 -2.35 12.82
C PHE A 338 20.92 -3.01 14.15
N ALA A 339 20.12 -3.97 14.62
CA ALA A 339 20.41 -4.72 15.84
C ALA A 339 21.76 -5.45 15.78
N LYS A 340 22.17 -5.93 14.60
CA LYS A 340 23.47 -6.58 14.37
C LYS A 340 24.66 -5.64 14.52
N TYR A 341 24.51 -4.35 14.21
CA TYR A 341 25.62 -3.40 14.10
C TYR A 341 25.64 -2.30 15.17
N LYS A 342 24.54 -2.07 15.89
CA LYS A 342 24.44 -0.97 16.88
C LYS A 342 25.48 -1.02 17.99
N SER A 343 25.98 -2.21 18.34
CA SER A 343 27.03 -2.39 19.36
C SER A 343 28.44 -2.40 18.79
N ASP A 344 28.62 -2.22 17.48
CA ASP A 344 29.94 -2.22 16.86
C ASP A 344 30.75 -0.97 17.30
N PRO A 345 32.00 -1.12 17.77
CA PRO A 345 32.79 0.01 18.26
C PRO A 345 33.15 1.06 17.20
N GLN A 346 33.09 0.72 15.91
CA GLN A 346 33.48 1.62 14.82
C GLN A 346 32.27 2.24 14.11
N ILE A 347 31.19 1.47 13.93
CA ILE A 347 30.01 1.93 13.18
C ILE A 347 28.75 2.11 14.02
N GLY A 348 28.71 1.59 15.25
CA GLY A 348 27.49 1.51 16.06
C GLY A 348 26.85 2.84 16.40
N SER A 349 27.61 3.94 16.47
CA SER A 349 27.07 5.29 16.70
C SER A 349 26.13 5.75 15.58
N GLN A 350 26.56 5.64 14.30
CA GLN A 350 25.71 5.99 13.16
C GLN A 350 24.49 5.05 13.04
N ILE A 351 24.66 3.77 13.37
CA ILE A 351 23.55 2.82 13.39
C ILE A 351 22.54 3.16 14.49
N THR A 352 22.99 3.67 15.64
CA THR A 352 22.10 4.08 16.73
C THR A 352 21.22 5.27 16.34
N ASP A 353 21.78 6.22 15.57
CA ASP A 353 21.00 7.34 15.04
C ASP A 353 19.92 6.86 14.05
N LEU A 354 20.25 5.86 13.21
CA LEU A 354 19.29 5.22 12.30
C LEU A 354 18.16 4.50 13.01
N VAL A 355 18.43 3.85 14.16
CA VAL A 355 17.38 3.19 14.95
C VAL A 355 16.32 4.20 15.39
N SER A 356 16.73 5.40 15.82
CA SER A 356 15.78 6.43 16.24
C SER A 356 14.90 6.89 15.07
N LYS A 357 15.48 7.03 13.87
CA LYS A 357 14.71 7.36 12.65
C LYS A 357 13.80 6.25 12.17
N LEU A 358 14.21 4.99 12.35
CA LEU A 358 13.38 3.85 12.02
C LEU A 358 12.14 3.80 12.93
N LEU A 359 12.30 4.04 14.23
CA LEU A 359 11.19 4.11 15.18
C LEU A 359 10.21 5.24 14.84
N ASP A 360 10.73 6.42 14.44
CA ASP A 360 9.88 7.52 13.97
C ASP A 360 9.09 7.12 12.71
N LEU A 361 9.72 6.39 11.78
CA LEU A 361 9.09 5.91 10.55
C LEU A 361 8.01 4.86 10.85
N GLU A 362 8.33 3.87 11.70
CA GLU A 362 7.44 2.81 12.17
C GLU A 362 6.21 3.40 12.86
N ASP A 363 6.41 4.25 13.88
CA ASP A 363 5.31 4.89 14.63
C ASP A 363 4.41 5.75 13.72
N THR A 364 5.01 6.48 12.76
CA THR A 364 4.23 7.25 11.78
C THR A 364 3.43 6.34 10.86
N PHE A 365 4.03 5.23 10.40
CA PHE A 365 3.39 4.27 9.52
C PHE A 365 2.22 3.57 10.21
N ASP A 366 2.44 3.04 11.41
CA ASP A 366 1.44 2.31 12.20
C ASP A 366 0.24 3.19 12.59
N LYS A 367 0.47 4.47 12.84
CA LYS A 367 -0.61 5.43 13.10
C LYS A 367 -1.42 5.78 11.86
N ALA A 368 -0.79 5.74 10.69
CA ALA A 368 -1.40 6.15 9.44
C ALA A 368 -2.10 4.99 8.71
N PHE A 369 -1.63 3.75 8.87
CA PHE A 369 -2.05 2.59 8.10
C PHE A 369 -2.34 1.37 8.99
N ASP A 370 -3.45 0.69 8.71
CA ASP A 370 -3.80 -0.58 9.33
C ASP A 370 -3.98 -1.63 8.21
N PRO A 371 -2.92 -2.37 7.86
CA PRO A 371 -2.94 -3.33 6.75
C PRO A 371 -4.04 -4.39 6.88
N MET A 372 -4.26 -4.87 8.10
CA MET A 372 -5.26 -5.91 8.37
C MET A 372 -6.67 -5.38 8.24
N ASP A 373 -6.95 -4.13 8.65
CA ASP A 373 -8.23 -3.49 8.41
C ASP A 373 -8.52 -3.36 6.91
N TYR A 374 -7.54 -3.01 6.08
CA TYR A 374 -7.73 -2.93 4.63
C TYR A 374 -8.06 -4.29 3.99
N ILE A 375 -7.35 -5.36 4.37
CA ILE A 375 -7.60 -6.71 3.86
C ILE A 375 -8.96 -7.24 4.33
N ASN A 376 -9.29 -7.05 5.60
CA ASN A 376 -10.55 -7.51 6.18
C ASN A 376 -11.75 -6.74 5.62
N SER A 377 -11.64 -5.41 5.49
CA SER A 377 -12.68 -4.57 4.90
C SER A 377 -12.90 -4.91 3.42
N ALA A 378 -11.84 -5.20 2.66
CA ALA A 378 -11.97 -5.67 1.28
C ALA A 378 -12.73 -7.01 1.20
N THR A 379 -12.40 -7.97 2.06
CA THR A 379 -13.03 -9.30 2.06
C THR A 379 -14.52 -9.24 2.42
N ARG A 380 -14.91 -8.27 3.24
CA ARG A 380 -16.29 -8.05 3.70
C ARG A 380 -17.02 -6.93 2.94
N MET A 381 -16.42 -6.41 1.87
CA MET A 381 -16.91 -5.21 1.18
C MET A 381 -18.29 -5.42 0.55
N TYR A 382 -18.57 -6.64 0.10
CA TYR A 382 -19.80 -6.98 -0.60
C TYR A 382 -20.60 -8.05 0.13
N LYS A 383 -21.92 -7.86 0.09
CA LYS A 383 -22.87 -8.83 0.58
C LYS A 383 -22.99 -9.98 -0.41
N VAL A 384 -23.06 -11.19 0.12
CA VAL A 384 -23.42 -12.38 -0.65
C VAL A 384 -24.88 -12.21 -1.08
N ILE A 385 -25.11 -12.35 -2.37
CA ILE A 385 -26.43 -12.23 -3.02
C ILE A 385 -27.17 -13.56 -2.90
#